data_AF-K1ZN25-F1
#
_entry.id   AF-K1ZN25-F1
#
_cell.length_a   1.000
_cell.length_b   1.000
_cell.length_c   1.000
_cell.angle_alpha   90.00
_cell.angle_beta   90.00
_cell.angle_gamma   90.00
#
_symmetry.space_group_name_H-M   'P 1'
#
loop_
_entity.id
_entity.type
_entity.pdbx_description
1 polymer ?
#
loop_
_entity_poly.entity_id
_entity_poly.type
_entity_poly.pdbx_seq_one_letter_code
_entity_poly.pdbx_strand_id
1 'polypeptide(L)' 'TFKYQKNKLKEQAFDPSKTDERLLVLLPGATAYSELTADIFANIQAYQYRF' A
#
# COMPACT_ATOMS: atom_id res chain seq x y z
N THR A 1 -2.58 -24.29 -26.32
CA THR A 1 -2.59 -22.81 -26.34
C THR A 1 -3.43 -22.31 -25.17
N PHE A 2 -2.84 -22.23 -23.98
CA PHE A 2 -3.56 -21.78 -22.79
C PHE A 2 -3.62 -20.25 -22.81
N LYS A 3 -4.80 -19.71 -23.13
CA LYS A 3 -5.06 -18.27 -23.03
C LYS A 3 -5.22 -17.93 -21.56
N TYR A 4 -4.18 -17.38 -20.94
CA TYR A 4 -4.30 -16.79 -19.62
C TYR A 4 -5.23 -15.59 -19.69
N GLN A 5 -6.41 -15.69 -19.07
CA GLN A 5 -7.33 -14.57 -18.88
C GLN A 5 -6.67 -13.55 -17.93
N LYS A 6 -6.20 -12.42 -18.48
CA LYS A 6 -5.72 -11.24 -17.73
C LYS A 6 -6.88 -10.43 -17.11
N ASN A 7 -7.87 -11.09 -16.49
CA ASN A 7 -9.02 -10.38 -15.91
C ASN A 7 -8.96 -10.20 -14.39
N LYS A 8 -8.03 -10.84 -13.68
CA LYS A 8 -7.95 -10.75 -12.21
C LYS A 8 -7.02 -9.65 -11.68
N LEU A 9 -6.24 -9.00 -12.55
CA LEU A 9 -5.18 -8.08 -12.11
C LEU A 9 -5.69 -6.65 -11.80
N LYS A 10 -6.91 -6.30 -12.21
CA LYS A 10 -7.47 -4.94 -11.99
C LYS A 10 -8.21 -4.78 -10.65
N GLU A 11 -8.51 -5.87 -9.95
CA GLU A 11 -9.24 -5.85 -8.67
C GLU A 11 -8.34 -6.07 -7.46
N GLN A 12 -7.06 -6.39 -7.67
CA GLN A 12 -6.12 -6.49 -6.56
C GLN A 12 -5.73 -5.07 -6.12
N ALA A 13 -6.44 -4.56 -5.13
CA ALA A 13 -5.98 -3.43 -4.35
C ALA A 13 -4.57 -3.75 -3.81
N PHE A 14 -3.69 -2.74 -3.82
CA PHE A 14 -2.35 -2.87 -3.28
C PHE A 14 -2.44 -3.26 -1.80
N ASP A 15 -1.98 -4.46 -1.47
CA ASP A 15 -2.02 -5.02 -0.12
C ASP A 15 -0.59 -5.08 0.41
N PRO A 16 -0.18 -4.15 1.28
CA PRO A 16 1.18 -4.12 1.82
C PRO A 16 1.53 -5.38 2.62
N SER A 17 0.53 -6.16 3.08
CA SER A 17 0.76 -7.45 3.76
C SER A 17 1.13 -8.59 2.80
N LYS A 18 0.89 -8.43 1.49
CA LYS A 18 1.24 -9.44 0.47
C LYS A 18 2.61 -9.22 -0.16
N THR A 19 3.31 -8.18 0.31
CA THR A 19 4.66 -7.83 -0.10
C THR A 19 5.60 -8.16 1.04
N ASP A 20 6.66 -8.92 0.75
CA ASP A 20 7.72 -9.27 1.72
C ASP A 20 8.70 -8.11 1.97
N GLU A 21 8.55 -7.02 1.20
CA GLU A 21 9.42 -5.87 1.20
C GLU A 21 9.01 -4.85 2.27
N ARG A 22 10.01 -4.26 2.94
CA ARG A 22 9.78 -3.20 3.94
C ARG A 22 9.31 -1.94 3.23
N LEU A 23 8.04 -1.60 3.44
CA LEU A 23 7.46 -0.36 2.93
C LEU A 23 7.74 0.77 3.91
N LEU A 24 8.19 1.89 3.35
CA LEU A 24 8.48 3.11 4.10
C LEU A 24 7.58 4.24 3.60
N VAL A 25 7.09 5.06 4.51
CA VAL A 25 6.23 6.20 4.21
C VAL A 25 6.75 7.45 4.90
N LEU A 26 6.70 8.58 4.18
CA LEU A 26 6.96 9.90 4.74
C LEU A 26 5.62 10.53 5.12
N LEU A 27 5.34 10.56 6.42
CA LEU A 27 4.12 11.17 6.92
C LEU A 27 4.20 12.71 6.85
N PRO A 28 3.08 13.40 6.63
CA PRO A 28 3.05 14.86 6.70
C PRO A 28 3.50 15.33 8.08
N GLY A 29 4.53 16.18 8.11
CA GLY A 29 5.15 16.67 9.35
C GLY A 29 6.28 15.78 9.90
N ALA A 30 6.49 14.58 9.35
CA ALA A 30 7.66 13.77 9.67
C ALA A 30 8.88 14.23 8.85
N THR A 31 10.05 14.28 9.49
CA THR A 31 11.33 14.62 8.85
C THR A 31 12.07 13.39 8.35
N ALA A 32 11.59 12.18 8.68
CA ALA A 32 12.21 10.92 8.33
C ALA A 32 11.17 9.88 7.87
N TYR A 33 11.62 8.96 7.04
CA TYR A 33 10.81 7.81 6.59
C TYR A 33 10.50 6.90 7.78
N SER A 34 9.23 6.53 7.91
CA SER A 34 8.73 5.62 8.93
C SER A 34 8.27 4.32 8.29
N GLU A 35 8.29 3.22 9.03
CA GLU A 35 7.76 1.95 8.54
C GLU A 35 6.26 2.04 8.29
N LEU A 36 5.81 1.55 7.15
CA LEU A 36 4.40 1.47 6.80
C LEU A 36 3.78 0.27 7.54
N THR A 37 3.21 0.56 8.72
CA THR A 37 2.40 -0.42 9.46
C THR A 37 0.98 -0.49 8.90
N ALA A 38 0.26 -1.57 9.24
CA ALA A 38 -1.14 -1.75 8.83
C ALA A 38 -2.05 -0.59 9.29
N ASP A 39 -1.83 -0.05 10.49
CA ASP A 39 -2.54 1.13 11.00
C ASP A 39 -2.30 2.38 10.14
N ILE A 40 -1.05 2.66 9.79
CA ILE A 40 -0.72 3.81 8.94
C ILE A 40 -1.37 3.63 7.57
N PHE A 41 -1.29 2.42 6.99
CA PHE A 41 -1.96 2.13 5.73
C PHE A 41 -3.48 2.32 5.80
N ALA A 42 -4.13 1.86 6.87
CA ALA A 42 -5.56 2.06 7.08
C ALA A 42 -5.92 3.56 7.18
N ASN A 43 -5.10 4.34 7.89
CA ASN A 43 -5.26 5.79 8.01
C ASN A 43 -5.04 6.51 6.66
N ILE A 44 -4.12 6.04 5.82
CA ILE A 44 -3.93 6.54 4.45
C ILE A 44 -5.18 6.28 3.61
N GLN A 45 -5.69 5.05 3.63
CA GLN A 45 -6.91 4.67 2.90
C GLN A 45 -8.14 5.44 3.40
N ALA A 46 -8.17 5.79 4.69
CA ALA A 46 -9.21 6.60 5.31
C ALA A 46 -9.05 8.12 5.09
N TYR A 47 -8.09 8.57 4.27
CA TYR A 47 -7.81 9.98 3.98
C TYR A 47 -7.48 10.81 5.25
N GLN A 48 -6.90 10.19 6.28
CA GLN A 48 -6.50 10.88 7.52
C GLN A 48 -5.22 11.70 7.36
N TYR A 49 -4.39 11.36 6.38
CA TYR A 49 -3.17 12.10 6.06
C TYR A 49 -3.37 12.95 4.80
N ARG A 50 -2.90 14.19 4.86
CA ARG A 50 -2.82 15.07 3.69
C ARG A 50 -1.41 14.98 3.11
N PHE A 51 -1.29 14.21 2.03
CA PHE A 51 -0.09 14.13 1.19
C PHE A 51 -0.06 15.30 0.19
#